data_AF-A0A6C7TGL7-F1
#
_entry.id   AF-A0A6C7TGL7-F1
#
_cell.length_a   1.000
_cell.length_b   1.000
_cell.length_c   1.000
_cell.angle_alpha   90.00
_cell.angle_beta   90.00
_cell.angle_gamma   90.00
#
_symmetry.space_group_name_H-M   'P 1'
#
loop_
_entity.id
_entity.type
_entity.pdbx_description
1 polymer ?
#
loop_
_entity_poly.entity_id
_entity_poly.type
_entity_poly.pdbx_seq_one_letter_code
_entity_poly.pdbx_strand_id
1 'polypeptide(L)'
;MYVTPSYLDLTTNLPCFTYATPLYKEGKFIGVLAIDILVKDLQREFENLPGRTFVFDSENSIFVSTDKELLKPGYDVSPVANIAKDKKDYEPFRYVRPLDGTQRFGVCAKVLGEYTACVGEPIDYIEEPVFKIAYIQIAIVIITSIISVLLLYFIVSRYLSPLASIQVGLNS
;
A
#
# COMPACT_ATOMS: atom_id res chain seq x y z
N MET A 1 19.36 -22.94 4.01
CA MET A 1 19.34 -22.12 2.77
C MET A 1 19.67 -20.70 3.18
N TYR A 2 20.55 -20.05 2.44
CA TYR A 2 20.99 -18.67 2.63
C TYR A 2 20.74 -17.90 1.35
N VAL A 3 20.40 -16.62 1.45
CA VAL A 3 20.24 -15.74 0.29
C VAL A 3 21.17 -14.54 0.44
N THR A 4 21.95 -14.23 -0.59
CA THR A 4 22.87 -13.09 -0.54
C THR A 4 22.12 -11.76 -0.67
N PRO A 5 22.70 -10.65 -0.18
CA PRO A 5 22.35 -9.32 -0.67
C PRO A 5 22.49 -9.24 -2.20
N SER A 6 21.93 -8.20 -2.82
CA SER A 6 22.15 -7.97 -4.25
C SER A 6 23.61 -7.58 -4.50
N TYR A 7 24.25 -8.17 -5.50
CA TYR A 7 25.62 -7.85 -5.91
C TYR A 7 25.79 -7.91 -7.43
N LEU A 8 26.90 -7.42 -7.96
CA LEU A 8 27.21 -7.56 -9.38
C LEU A 8 27.80 -8.94 -9.66
N ASP A 9 27.12 -9.74 -10.48
CA ASP A 9 27.65 -11.01 -10.96
C ASP A 9 28.98 -10.79 -11.68
N LEU A 10 30.01 -11.53 -11.30
CA LEU A 10 31.36 -11.41 -11.88
C LEU A 10 31.41 -11.83 -13.35
N THR A 11 30.48 -12.69 -13.80
CA THR A 11 30.49 -13.22 -15.17
C THR A 11 29.80 -12.27 -16.14
N THR A 12 28.62 -11.79 -15.77
CA THR A 12 27.76 -10.96 -16.63
C THR A 12 27.86 -9.47 -16.33
N ASN A 13 28.43 -9.09 -15.18
CA ASN A 13 28.46 -7.73 -14.66
C ASN A 13 27.05 -7.12 -14.52
N LEU A 14 26.04 -7.97 -14.30
CA LEU A 14 24.66 -7.59 -14.05
C LEU A 14 24.32 -7.80 -12.57
N PRO A 15 23.42 -7.01 -11.98
CA PRO A 15 22.96 -7.28 -10.62
C PRO A 15 22.32 -8.66 -10.51
N CYS A 16 22.65 -9.40 -9.46
CA CYS A 16 22.10 -10.72 -9.13
C CYS A 16 21.99 -10.89 -7.60
N PHE A 17 21.30 -11.93 -7.18
CA PHE A 17 21.38 -12.47 -5.83
C PHE A 17 21.37 -13.99 -5.90
N THR A 18 21.94 -14.64 -4.89
CA THR A 18 22.22 -16.08 -4.92
C THR A 18 21.47 -16.81 -3.84
N TYR A 19 20.79 -17.90 -4.22
CA TYR A 19 20.34 -18.91 -3.28
C TYR A 19 21.44 -19.93 -3.06
N ALA A 20 21.93 -20.04 -1.83
CA ALA A 20 22.98 -20.97 -1.45
C ALA A 20 22.48 -22.00 -0.44
N THR A 21 22.84 -23.27 -0.65
CA THR A 21 22.60 -24.33 0.33
C THR A 21 23.81 -25.24 0.48
N PRO A 22 24.23 -25.58 1.71
CA PRO A 22 25.31 -26.52 1.91
C PRO A 22 24.86 -27.94 1.52
N LEU A 23 25.78 -28.68 0.91
CA LEU A 23 25.61 -30.08 0.57
C LEU A 23 26.40 -30.94 1.54
N TYR A 24 25.76 -32.01 2.02
CA TYR A 24 26.36 -32.99 2.91
C TYR A 24 26.26 -34.39 2.31
N LYS A 25 27.30 -35.19 2.50
CA LYS A 25 27.29 -36.62 2.22
C LYS A 25 27.79 -37.34 3.46
N GLU A 26 26.97 -38.26 3.99
CA GLU A 26 27.30 -39.01 5.22
C GLU A 26 27.65 -38.10 6.40
N GLY A 27 26.91 -36.99 6.56
CA GLY A 27 27.15 -36.00 7.61
C GLY A 27 28.39 -35.12 7.41
N LYS A 28 29.19 -35.36 6.36
CA LYS A 28 30.37 -34.53 6.03
C LYS A 28 29.99 -33.47 5.00
N PHE A 29 30.42 -32.24 5.24
CA PHE A 29 30.28 -31.15 4.29
C PHE A 29 31.08 -31.45 3.03
N ILE A 30 30.46 -31.29 1.85
CA ILE A 30 31.09 -31.57 0.55
C ILE A 30 31.12 -30.36 -0.38
N GLY A 31 30.35 -29.30 -0.09
CA GLY A 31 30.32 -28.10 -0.91
C GLY A 31 29.05 -27.29 -0.72
N VAL A 32 28.86 -26.28 -1.56
CA VAL A 32 27.68 -25.41 -1.59
C VAL A 32 27.08 -25.46 -2.99
N LEU A 33 25.78 -25.71 -3.07
CA LEU A 33 25.00 -25.44 -4.27
C LEU A 33 24.57 -23.99 -4.24
N ALA A 34 24.96 -23.22 -5.26
CA ALA A 34 24.62 -21.81 -5.43
C ALA A 34 23.86 -21.64 -6.77
N ILE A 35 22.74 -20.92 -6.73
CA ILE A 35 21.95 -20.57 -7.91
C ILE A 35 21.80 -19.06 -7.94
N ASP A 36 22.36 -18.45 -8.99
CA ASP A 36 22.29 -17.01 -9.21
C ASP A 36 21.02 -16.65 -9.99
N ILE A 37 20.24 -15.72 -9.45
CA ILE A 37 19.10 -15.14 -10.14
C ILE A 37 19.50 -13.77 -10.64
N LEU A 38 19.52 -13.60 -11.96
CA LEU A 38 19.77 -12.30 -12.58
C LEU A 38 18.60 -11.35 -12.26
N VAL A 39 18.93 -10.20 -11.70
CA VAL A 39 17.94 -9.14 -11.40
C VAL A 39 17.28 -8.65 -12.67
N LYS A 40 17.90 -8.78 -13.84
CA LYS A 40 17.33 -8.35 -15.13
C LYS A 40 15.97 -8.99 -15.43
N ASP A 41 15.84 -10.30 -15.21
CA ASP A 41 14.60 -11.01 -15.50
C ASP A 41 13.53 -10.65 -14.46
N LEU A 42 13.92 -10.57 -13.18
CA LEU A 42 13.04 -10.11 -12.10
C LEU A 42 12.58 -8.66 -12.32
N GLN A 43 13.47 -7.78 -12.79
CA GLN A 43 13.18 -6.39 -13.11
C GLN A 43 12.18 -6.28 -14.25
N ARG A 44 12.23 -7.19 -15.24
CA ARG A 44 11.24 -7.25 -16.32
C ARG A 44 9.85 -7.64 -15.80
N GLU A 45 9.77 -8.52 -14.81
CA GLU A 45 8.50 -8.82 -14.15
C GLU A 45 7.97 -7.60 -13.39
N PHE A 46 8.84 -6.86 -12.69
CA PHE A 46 8.47 -5.63 -11.99
C PHE A 46 7.99 -4.53 -12.93
N GLU A 47 8.55 -4.39 -14.13
CA GLU A 47 8.10 -3.41 -15.12
C GLU A 47 6.62 -3.57 -15.51
N ASN A 48 6.02 -4.75 -15.29
CA ASN A 48 4.61 -5.03 -15.58
C ASN A 48 3.69 -4.88 -14.35
N LEU A 49 4.24 -4.62 -13.16
CA LEU A 49 3.44 -4.48 -11.94
C LEU A 49 2.76 -3.09 -11.88
N PRO A 50 1.52 -3.01 -11.38
CA PRO A 50 0.88 -1.73 -11.16
C PRO A 50 1.51 -0.99 -9.98
N GLY A 51 1.40 0.33 -10.04
CA GLY A 51 1.89 1.22 -8.98
C GLY A 51 3.41 1.21 -8.81
N ARG A 52 3.86 1.97 -7.83
CA ARG A 52 5.28 2.12 -7.51
C ARG A 52 5.71 1.06 -6.49
N THR A 53 6.11 -0.09 -7.01
CA THR A 53 6.54 -1.28 -6.24
C THR A 53 8.05 -1.46 -6.32
N PHE A 54 8.71 -1.77 -5.21
CA PHE A 54 10.17 -1.94 -5.14
C PHE A 54 10.56 -2.88 -4.00
N VAL A 55 11.77 -3.43 -4.03
CA VAL A 55 12.27 -4.36 -3.01
C VAL A 55 13.62 -3.92 -2.47
N PHE A 56 13.73 -3.90 -1.16
CA PHE A 56 14.98 -3.77 -0.42
C PHE A 56 15.62 -5.13 -0.20
N ASP A 57 16.94 -5.21 -0.41
CA ASP A 57 17.76 -6.31 0.10
C ASP A 57 18.01 -6.22 1.62
N SER A 58 18.76 -7.18 2.14
CA SER A 58 19.13 -7.24 3.56
C SER A 58 19.97 -6.05 4.02
N GLU A 59 20.59 -5.30 3.11
CA GLU A 59 21.35 -4.09 3.40
C GLU A 59 20.51 -2.81 3.24
N ASN A 60 19.22 -2.95 2.91
CA ASN A 60 18.28 -1.87 2.61
C ASN A 60 18.61 -1.08 1.34
N SER A 61 19.29 -1.73 0.39
CA SER A 61 19.46 -1.21 -0.96
C SER A 61 18.33 -1.69 -1.87
N ILE A 62 17.86 -0.83 -2.77
CA ILE A 62 16.85 -1.23 -3.76
C ILE A 62 17.57 -1.85 -4.95
N PHE A 63 17.22 -3.09 -5.27
CA PHE A 63 17.77 -3.81 -6.43
C PHE A 63 16.75 -4.03 -7.54
N VAL A 64 15.45 -3.93 -7.24
CA VAL A 64 14.37 -4.06 -8.24
C VAL A 64 13.24 -3.09 -7.93
N SER A 65 12.68 -2.45 -8.97
CA SER A 65 11.65 -1.42 -8.81
C SER A 65 10.86 -1.17 -10.10
N THR A 66 9.56 -0.88 -10.01
CA THR A 66 8.78 -0.35 -11.14
C THR A 66 9.19 1.08 -11.50
N ASP A 67 9.65 1.87 -10.51
CA ASP A 67 10.22 3.22 -10.69
C ASP A 67 11.74 3.13 -10.83
N LYS A 68 12.26 3.29 -12.06
CA LYS A 68 13.69 3.20 -12.37
C LYS A 68 14.54 4.29 -11.71
N GLU A 69 13.94 5.39 -11.24
CA GLU A 69 14.69 6.41 -10.48
C GLU A 69 15.25 5.83 -9.18
N LEU A 70 14.54 4.88 -8.55
CA LEU A 70 14.97 4.22 -7.32
C LEU A 70 16.23 3.36 -7.49
N LEU A 71 16.56 2.97 -8.72
CA LEU A 71 17.71 2.13 -9.04
C LEU A 71 18.96 2.95 -9.36
N LYS A 72 18.84 4.29 -9.42
CA LYS A 72 19.99 5.15 -9.72
C LYS A 72 20.96 5.20 -8.53
N PRO A 73 22.28 5.12 -8.79
CA PRO A 73 23.28 5.30 -7.76
C PRO A 73 23.09 6.63 -7.01
N GLY A 74 23.15 6.59 -5.68
CA GLY A 74 23.01 7.77 -4.83
C GLY A 74 21.58 8.24 -4.58
N TYR A 75 20.56 7.50 -5.03
CA TYR A 75 19.18 7.78 -4.65
C TYR A 75 18.97 7.52 -3.15
N ASP A 76 18.51 8.53 -2.40
CA ASP A 76 18.26 8.37 -0.96
C ASP A 76 16.93 7.64 -0.70
N VAL A 77 17.05 6.38 -0.27
CA VAL A 77 15.94 5.50 0.10
C VAL A 77 15.76 5.37 1.62
N SER A 78 16.64 6.01 2.40
CA SER A 78 16.70 5.89 3.86
C SER A 78 15.38 6.23 4.56
N PRO A 79 14.60 7.25 4.14
CA PRO A 79 13.33 7.56 4.80
C PRO A 79 12.33 6.41 4.76
N VAL A 80 12.25 5.69 3.64
CA VAL A 80 11.35 4.54 3.50
C VAL A 80 11.94 3.32 4.19
N ALA A 81 13.22 3.05 3.97
CA ALA A 81 13.91 1.91 4.57
C ALA A 81 13.86 1.92 6.10
N ASN A 82 14.05 3.09 6.73
CA ASN A 82 14.02 3.22 8.18
C ASN A 82 12.62 2.99 8.74
N ILE A 83 11.58 3.55 8.12
CA ILE A 83 10.20 3.32 8.56
C ILE A 83 9.81 1.84 8.38
N ALA A 84 10.19 1.24 7.26
CA ALA A 84 9.86 -0.15 6.95
C ALA A 84 10.49 -1.17 7.92
N LYS A 85 11.58 -0.80 8.63
CA LYS A 85 12.18 -1.66 9.69
C LYS A 85 11.31 -1.75 10.94
N ASP A 86 10.65 -0.66 11.29
CA ASP A 86 9.88 -0.55 12.54
C ASP A 86 8.41 -0.94 12.34
N LYS A 87 7.93 -0.91 11.10
CA LYS A 87 6.55 -1.24 10.75
C LYS A 87 6.34 -2.73 10.60
N LYS A 88 5.17 -3.20 11.05
CA LYS A 88 4.72 -4.57 10.80
C LYS A 88 4.38 -4.73 9.32
N ASP A 89 4.41 -5.98 8.85
CA ASP A 89 3.96 -6.30 7.50
C ASP A 89 2.56 -5.76 7.24
N TYR A 90 2.41 -5.10 6.10
CA TYR A 90 1.19 -4.45 5.63
C TYR A 90 0.69 -3.27 6.48
N GLU A 91 1.48 -2.81 7.46
CA GLU A 91 1.13 -1.61 8.22
C GLU A 91 1.42 -0.35 7.38
N PRO A 92 0.39 0.47 7.10
CA PRO A 92 0.57 1.67 6.31
C PRO A 92 1.32 2.77 7.04
N PHE A 93 2.07 3.57 6.29
CA PHE A 93 2.79 4.72 6.81
C PHE A 93 2.84 5.87 5.81
N ARG A 94 3.11 7.08 6.32
CA ARG A 94 3.36 8.27 5.50
C ARG A 94 4.84 8.60 5.54
N TYR A 95 5.38 9.12 4.45
CA TYR A 95 6.75 9.61 4.38
C TYR A 95 6.87 10.74 3.36
N VAL A 96 7.90 11.57 3.53
CA VAL A 96 8.25 12.61 2.55
C VAL A 96 9.29 12.04 1.61
N ARG A 97 9.06 12.15 0.30
CA ARG A 97 10.06 11.74 -0.68
C ARG A 97 11.17 12.79 -0.76
N PRO A 98 12.46 12.42 -0.56
CA PRO A 98 13.57 13.37 -0.60
C PRO A 98 13.70 14.14 -1.91
N LEU A 99 13.38 13.51 -3.04
CA LEU A 99 13.62 14.09 -4.36
C LEU A 99 12.77 15.35 -4.64
N ASP A 100 11.52 15.37 -4.19
CA ASP A 100 10.54 16.40 -4.56
C ASP A 100 9.77 16.98 -3.36
N GLY A 101 10.01 16.49 -2.14
CA GLY A 101 9.31 16.93 -0.93
C GLY A 101 7.83 16.50 -0.86
N THR A 102 7.36 15.66 -1.79
CA THR A 102 5.96 15.23 -1.82
C THR A 102 5.64 14.25 -0.69
N GLN A 103 4.44 14.39 -0.12
CA GLN A 103 3.90 13.43 0.84
C GLN A 103 3.48 12.15 0.12
N ARG A 104 3.93 11.03 0.64
CA ARG A 104 3.65 9.71 0.09
C ARG A 104 3.13 8.78 1.15
N PHE A 105 2.40 7.79 0.69
CA PHE A 105 1.91 6.67 1.46
C PHE A 105 2.68 5.43 1.08
N GLY A 106 3.10 4.63 2.05
CA GLY A 106 3.85 3.40 1.86
C GLY A 106 3.25 2.24 2.65
N VAL A 107 3.38 1.04 2.09
CA VAL A 107 3.08 -0.25 2.74
C VAL A 107 4.21 -1.20 2.38
N CYS A 108 4.75 -1.91 3.37
CA CYS A 108 5.83 -2.86 3.16
C CYS A 108 5.53 -4.21 3.79
N ALA A 109 6.16 -5.27 3.28
CA ALA A 109 6.11 -6.60 3.87
C ALA A 109 7.45 -7.31 3.69
N LYS A 110 7.83 -8.13 4.68
CA LYS A 110 9.01 -9.00 4.61
C LYS A 110 8.76 -10.14 3.64
N VAL A 111 9.75 -10.42 2.80
CA VAL A 111 9.74 -11.50 1.80
C VAL A 111 10.95 -12.39 2.04
N LEU A 112 10.72 -13.68 2.25
CA LEU A 112 11.77 -14.67 2.52
C LEU A 112 12.69 -14.31 3.71
N GLY A 113 12.18 -13.56 4.69
CA GLY A 113 12.89 -13.17 5.92
C GLY A 113 13.90 -12.03 5.77
N GLU A 114 14.58 -11.94 4.62
CA GLU A 114 15.69 -11.00 4.41
C GLU A 114 15.32 -9.80 3.54
N TYR A 115 14.35 -9.95 2.63
CA TYR A 115 13.92 -8.88 1.72
C TYR A 115 12.74 -8.10 2.29
N THR A 116 12.59 -6.85 1.87
CA THR A 116 11.40 -6.04 2.20
C THR A 116 10.81 -5.49 0.92
N ALA A 117 9.65 -6.01 0.51
CA ALA A 117 8.90 -5.50 -0.63
C ALA A 117 7.99 -4.37 -0.18
N CYS A 118 7.95 -3.28 -0.94
CA CYS A 118 7.19 -2.09 -0.62
C CYS A 118 6.41 -1.59 -1.84
N VAL A 119 5.25 -1.00 -1.58
CA VAL A 119 4.51 -0.18 -2.55
C VAL A 119 4.42 1.23 -1.96
N GLY A 120 4.62 2.26 -2.77
CA GLY A 120 4.55 3.63 -2.29
C GLY A 120 4.04 4.64 -3.31
N GLU A 121 2.88 5.23 -3.05
CA GLU A 121 2.20 6.16 -3.95
C GLU A 121 2.14 7.59 -3.39
N PRO A 122 2.02 8.64 -4.24
CA PRO A 122 1.67 9.97 -3.76
C PRO A 122 0.34 9.93 -3.01
N ILE A 123 0.25 10.67 -1.92
CA ILE A 123 -0.93 10.59 -1.05
C ILE A 123 -2.21 11.09 -1.72
N ASP A 124 -2.07 12.02 -2.66
CA ASP A 124 -3.17 12.62 -3.42
C ASP A 124 -3.94 11.58 -4.25
N TYR A 125 -3.25 10.54 -4.76
CA TYR A 125 -3.91 9.44 -5.47
C TYR A 125 -4.91 8.67 -4.60
N ILE A 126 -4.74 8.71 -3.27
CA ILE A 126 -5.63 8.07 -2.31
C ILE A 126 -6.63 9.09 -1.74
N GLU A 127 -6.16 10.27 -1.37
CA GLU A 127 -6.98 11.28 -0.69
C GLU A 127 -8.00 11.94 -1.64
N GLU A 128 -7.66 12.24 -2.89
CA GLU A 128 -8.59 12.89 -3.82
C GLU A 128 -9.88 12.07 -4.08
N PRO A 129 -9.81 10.76 -4.43
CA PRO A 129 -11.01 9.96 -4.60
C PRO A 129 -11.83 9.86 -3.31
N VAL A 130 -11.16 9.72 -2.16
CA VAL A 130 -11.80 9.60 -0.85
C VAL A 130 -12.58 10.88 -0.52
N PHE A 131 -11.96 12.05 -0.67
CA PHE A 131 -12.64 13.31 -0.42
C PHE A 131 -13.80 13.55 -1.38
N LYS A 132 -13.66 13.20 -2.67
CA LYS A 132 -14.74 13.32 -3.64
C LYS A 132 -15.96 12.49 -3.23
N ILE A 133 -15.76 11.25 -2.79
CA ILE A 133 -16.84 10.38 -2.30
C ILE A 133 -17.45 10.95 -1.02
N ALA A 134 -16.62 11.43 -0.09
CA ALA A 134 -17.10 12.03 1.16
C ALA A 134 -18.00 13.25 0.90
N TYR A 135 -17.63 14.13 -0.02
CA TYR A 135 -18.46 15.29 -0.41
C TYR A 135 -19.81 14.87 -0.99
N ILE A 136 -19.83 13.88 -1.88
CA ILE A 136 -21.07 13.34 -2.44
C ILE A 136 -21.95 12.76 -1.33
N GLN A 137 -21.36 12.00 -0.40
CA GLN A 137 -22.07 11.39 0.72
C GLN A 137 -22.68 12.46 1.64
N ILE A 138 -21.95 13.52 1.95
CA ILE A 138 -22.45 14.64 2.77
C ILE A 138 -23.68 15.27 2.11
N ALA A 139 -23.63 15.53 0.80
CA ALA A 139 -24.77 16.10 0.07
C ALA A 139 -26.01 15.18 0.12
N ILE A 140 -25.82 13.87 -0.07
CA ILE A 140 -26.89 12.87 0.02
C ILE A 140 -27.52 12.86 1.41
N VAL A 141 -26.70 12.87 2.48
CA VAL A 141 -27.17 12.86 3.87
C VAL A 141 -28.00 14.12 4.17
N ILE A 142 -27.57 15.30 3.73
CA ILE A 142 -28.31 16.55 3.93
C ILE A 142 -29.67 16.50 3.24
N ILE A 143 -29.70 16.13 1.96
CA ILE A 143 -30.93 16.08 1.16
C ILE A 143 -31.92 15.06 1.75
N THR A 144 -31.45 13.85 2.06
CA THR A 144 -32.29 12.78 2.63
C THR A 144 -32.82 13.15 4.02
N SER A 145 -32.02 13.86 4.83
CA SER A 145 -32.47 14.35 6.14
C SER A 145 -33.61 15.37 6.01
N ILE A 146 -33.49 16.34 5.10
CA ILE A 146 -34.54 17.34 4.84
C ILE A 146 -35.83 16.66 4.36
N ILE A 147 -35.73 15.75 3.39
CA ILE A 147 -36.89 15.00 2.88
C ILE A 147 -37.54 14.18 3.99
N SER A 148 -36.75 13.55 4.85
CA SER A 148 -37.26 12.75 5.98
C SER A 148 -38.05 13.60 6.97
N VAL A 149 -37.57 14.80 7.31
CA VAL A 149 -38.29 15.73 8.20
C VAL A 149 -39.60 16.19 7.55
N LEU A 150 -39.59 16.52 6.25
CA LEU A 150 -40.79 16.92 5.52
C LEU A 150 -41.82 15.78 5.43
N LEU A 151 -41.38 14.55 5.17
CA LEU A 151 -42.25 13.37 5.17
C LEU A 151 -42.86 13.11 6.54
N LEU A 152 -42.06 13.16 7.60
CA LEU A 152 -42.56 13.00 8.97
C LEU A 152 -43.58 14.07 9.32
N TYR A 153 -43.31 15.34 8.97
CA TYR A 153 -44.26 16.43 9.15
C TYR A 153 -45.58 16.15 8.41
N PHE A 154 -45.52 15.72 7.15
CA PHE A 154 -46.70 15.40 6.36
C PHE A 154 -47.51 14.24 6.95
N ILE A 155 -46.85 13.15 7.35
CA ILE A 155 -47.48 11.99 7.98
C ILE A 155 -48.18 12.44 9.27
N VAL A 156 -47.45 13.09 10.18
CA VAL A 156 -48.01 13.54 11.47
C VAL A 156 -49.20 14.47 11.27
N SER A 157 -49.10 15.44 10.36
CA SER A 157 -50.19 16.37 10.03
C SER A 157 -51.43 15.64 9.47
N ARG A 158 -51.25 14.70 8.54
CA ARG A 158 -52.35 13.95 7.92
C ARG A 158 -53.06 13.02 8.90
N TYR A 159 -52.32 12.36 9.79
CA TYR A 159 -52.87 11.40 10.76
C TYR A 159 -53.44 12.07 12.03
N LEU A 160 -52.94 13.24 12.45
CA LEU A 160 -53.48 13.97 13.61
C LEU A 160 -54.61 14.93 13.25
N SER A 161 -54.77 15.31 11.98
CA SER A 161 -55.89 16.16 11.49
C SER A 161 -57.30 15.68 11.91
N PRO A 162 -57.63 14.37 11.93
CA PRO A 162 -58.96 13.89 12.32
C PRO A 162 -59.26 14.01 13.83
N LEU A 163 -58.24 14.04 14.69
CA LEU A 163 -58.44 14.15 16.15
C LEU A 163 -59.04 15.51 16.53
N ALA A 164 -58.64 16.57 15.84
CA ALA A 164 -59.24 17.90 15.99
C ALA A 164 -60.74 17.89 15.59
N SER A 165 -61.13 17.08 14.60
CA SER A 165 -62.51 16.95 14.14
C SER A 165 -63.40 16.22 15.15
N ILE A 166 -62.88 15.19 15.81
CA ILE A 166 -63.61 14.41 16.83
C ILE A 166 -63.88 15.28 18.08
N GLN A 167 -62.94 16.14 18.46
CA GLN A 167 -63.11 17.03 19.61
C GLN A 167 -64.15 18.14 19.37
N VAL A 168 -64.36 18.54 18.12
CA VAL A 168 -65.45 19.46 17.72
C VAL A 168 -66.81 18.75 17.73
N GLY A 169 -66.86 17.49 17.30
CA GLY A 169 -68.10 16.69 17.30
C GLY A 169 -68.59 16.26 18.69
N LEU A 170 -67.72 16.22 19.70
CA LEU A 170 -68.06 15.94 21.10
C LEU A 170 -68.41 17.19 21.94
N ASN A 171 -68.09 18.38 21.43
CA ASN A 171 -68.38 19.67 22.08
C ASN A 171 -69.56 20.43 21.44
N SER A 172 -70.28 19.81 20.49
CA SER A 172 -71.64 20.21 20.06
C SER A 172 -72.67 19.29 20.68
#